data_AF-A0A098EJM9-F1
#
_entry.id   AF-A0A098EJM9-F1
#
_cell.length_a   1.000
_cell.length_b   1.000
_cell.length_c   1.000
_cell.angle_alpha   90.00
_cell.angle_beta   90.00
_cell.angle_gamma   90.00
#
_symmetry.space_group_name_H-M   'P 1'
#
loop_
_entity.id
_entity.type
_entity.pdbx_description
1 polymer ?
#
loop_
_entity_poly.entity_id
_entity_poly.type
_entity_poly.pdbx_seq_one_letter_code
_entity_poly.pdbx_strand_id
1 'polypeptide(L)'
;MAYSKEEIIAKAREVADMIAETEEVEFFKRAEAQINENQKVREKIASMKSLQKQAVNFQAYGKERALNLIESKIQKIEEEIDAVPIVQEFKQSQSDVNALLQMVSTAIANQVTNNIIVSTGGDLLRGETGSQVKNSTPGNC
;
A
#
# COMPACT_ATOMS: atom_id res chain seq x y z
N MET A 1 30.48 11.33 -7.48
CA MET A 1 29.97 10.41 -8.54
C MET A 1 28.46 10.39 -8.43
N ALA A 2 27.75 10.55 -9.54
CA ALA A 2 26.29 10.46 -9.56
C ALA A 2 25.90 8.99 -9.76
N TYR A 3 24.96 8.49 -8.97
CA TYR A 3 24.38 7.15 -9.16
C TYR A 3 23.52 7.11 -10.42
N SER A 4 23.55 5.99 -11.16
CA SER A 4 22.63 5.75 -12.26
C SER A 4 21.25 5.34 -11.75
N LYS A 5 20.23 5.45 -12.62
CA LYS A 5 18.88 4.99 -12.28
C LYS A 5 18.86 3.48 -12.04
N GLU A 6 19.67 2.74 -12.80
CA GLU A 6 19.81 1.29 -12.69
C GLU A 6 20.40 0.89 -11.33
N GLU A 7 21.41 1.62 -10.82
CA GLU A 7 22.00 1.37 -9.50
C GLU A 7 20.99 1.63 -8.37
N ILE A 8 20.17 2.69 -8.49
CA ILE A 8 19.11 3.00 -7.52
C ILE A 8 18.05 1.90 -7.52
N ILE A 9 17.62 1.43 -8.69
CA ILE A 9 16.65 0.33 -8.81
C ILE A 9 17.22 -0.97 -8.23
N ALA A 10 18.51 -1.26 -8.46
CA ALA A 10 19.16 -2.42 -7.87
C ALA A 10 19.13 -2.36 -6.33
N LYS A 11 19.44 -1.20 -5.74
CA LYS A 11 19.34 -1.01 -4.29
C LYS A 11 17.92 -1.10 -3.75
N ALA A 12 16.94 -0.59 -4.50
CA ALA A 12 15.53 -0.75 -4.13
C ALA A 12 15.09 -2.22 -4.13
N ARG A 13 15.61 -3.05 -5.05
CA ARG A 13 15.37 -4.50 -5.04
C ARG A 13 15.98 -5.18 -3.83
N GLU A 14 17.22 -4.86 -3.47
CA GLU A 14 17.85 -5.37 -2.24
C GLU A 14 16.99 -5.05 -1.00
N VAL A 15 16.44 -3.83 -0.92
CA VAL A 15 15.53 -3.44 0.16
C VAL A 15 14.22 -4.23 0.11
N ALA A 16 13.66 -4.47 -1.08
CA ALA A 16 12.46 -5.28 -1.23
C ALA A 16 12.67 -6.73 -0.78
N ASP A 17 13.83 -7.32 -1.09
CA ASP A 17 14.20 -8.67 -0.66
C ASP A 17 14.31 -8.73 0.87
N MET A 18 14.94 -7.74 1.50
CA MET A 18 14.99 -7.64 2.97
C MET A 18 13.59 -7.53 3.59
N ILE A 19 12.69 -6.74 3.00
CA ILE A 19 11.30 -6.61 3.46
C ILE A 19 10.57 -7.94 3.31
N ALA A 20 10.82 -8.70 2.24
CA ALA A 20 10.16 -9.98 2.00
C ALA A 20 10.52 -11.09 3.01
N GLU A 21 11.62 -10.88 3.76
CA GLU A 21 12.12 -11.77 4.81
C GLU A 21 11.74 -11.30 6.23
N THR A 22 10.91 -10.27 6.39
CA THR A 22 10.48 -9.82 7.72
C THR A 22 9.35 -10.65 8.31
N GLU A 23 9.17 -10.55 9.64
CA GLU A 23 8.14 -11.29 10.37
C GLU A 23 6.72 -10.92 9.91
N GLU A 24 6.48 -9.66 9.53
CA GLU A 24 5.20 -9.18 9.01
C GLU A 24 4.84 -9.90 7.70
N VAL A 25 5.82 -10.06 6.81
CA VAL A 25 5.63 -10.77 5.54
C VAL A 25 5.49 -12.28 5.76
N GLU A 26 6.23 -12.87 6.70
CA GLU A 26 6.06 -14.29 7.08
C GLU A 26 4.68 -14.55 7.72
N PHE A 27 4.16 -13.63 8.52
CA PHE A 27 2.80 -13.71 9.05
C PHE A 27 1.76 -13.61 7.93
N PHE A 28 1.94 -12.69 6.97
CA PHE A 28 1.11 -12.58 5.78
C PHE A 28 1.06 -13.89 4.97
N LYS A 29 2.22 -14.48 4.66
CA LYS A 29 2.31 -15.77 3.92
C LYS A 29 1.55 -16.89 4.64
N ARG A 30 1.67 -16.98 5.97
CA ARG A 30 0.98 -18.00 6.78
C ARG A 30 -0.54 -17.79 6.78
N ALA A 31 -1.00 -16.56 6.98
CA ALA A 31 -2.43 -16.24 6.94
C ALA A 31 -3.03 -16.50 5.54
N GLU A 32 -2.29 -16.16 4.48
CA GLU A 32 -2.67 -16.47 3.09
C GLU A 32 -2.83 -17.96 2.86
N ALA A 33 -1.87 -18.78 3.31
CA ALA A 33 -1.93 -20.23 3.19
C ALA A 33 -3.17 -20.81 3.88
N GLN A 34 -3.49 -20.36 5.09
CA GLN A 34 -4.67 -20.82 5.84
C GLN A 34 -5.99 -20.44 5.14
N ILE A 35 -6.08 -19.25 4.56
CA ILE A 35 -7.23 -18.85 3.74
C ILE A 35 -7.36 -19.74 2.51
N ASN A 36 -6.23 -19.99 1.84
CA ASN A 36 -6.20 -20.83 0.65
C ASN A 36 -6.54 -22.28 0.95
N GLU A 37 -6.30 -22.79 2.15
CA GLU A 37 -6.71 -24.15 2.55
C GLU A 37 -8.19 -24.23 2.96
N ASN A 38 -8.79 -23.12 3.41
CA ASN A 38 -10.17 -23.08 3.86
C ASN A 38 -11.16 -23.14 2.69
N GLN A 39 -11.74 -24.31 2.47
CA GLN A 39 -12.70 -24.56 1.39
C GLN A 39 -13.91 -23.60 1.42
N LYS A 40 -14.48 -23.31 2.60
CA LYS A 40 -15.65 -22.43 2.70
C LYS A 40 -15.33 -21.00 2.27
N VAL A 41 -14.15 -20.50 2.66
CA VAL A 41 -13.70 -19.16 2.26
C VAL A 41 -13.44 -19.12 0.75
N ARG A 42 -12.76 -20.12 0.19
CA ARG A 42 -12.54 -20.23 -1.26
C ARG A 42 -13.84 -20.22 -2.07
N GLU A 43 -14.84 -21.00 -1.65
CA GLU A 43 -16.14 -21.07 -2.32
C GLU A 43 -16.86 -19.71 -2.29
N LYS A 44 -16.84 -19.02 -1.14
CA LYS A 44 -17.42 -17.68 -1.01
C LYS A 44 -16.68 -16.66 -1.89
N ILE A 45 -15.35 -16.67 -1.92
CA ILE A 45 -14.55 -15.81 -2.80
C ILE A 45 -14.86 -16.07 -4.28
N ALA A 46 -14.97 -17.33 -4.69
CA ALA A 46 -15.32 -17.69 -6.06
C ALA A 46 -16.72 -17.19 -6.43
N SER A 47 -17.70 -17.33 -5.53
CA SER A 47 -19.05 -16.79 -5.70
C SER A 47 -19.04 -15.27 -5.82
N MET A 48 -18.30 -14.57 -4.95
CA MET A 48 -18.15 -13.12 -5.00
C MET A 48 -17.57 -12.64 -6.33
N LYS A 49 -16.49 -13.25 -6.83
CA LYS A 49 -15.88 -12.91 -8.13
C LYS A 49 -16.86 -13.08 -9.29
N SER A 50 -17.69 -14.13 -9.25
CA SER A 50 -18.75 -14.36 -10.25
C SER A 50 -19.79 -13.24 -10.22
N LEU A 51 -20.21 -12.80 -9.03
CA LEU A 51 -21.16 -11.69 -8.86
C LEU A 51 -20.55 -10.35 -9.28
N GLN A 52 -19.29 -10.07 -8.96
CA GLN A 52 -18.58 -8.86 -9.41
C GLN A 52 -18.52 -8.79 -10.94
N LYS A 53 -18.26 -9.91 -11.63
CA LYS A 53 -18.32 -9.96 -13.10
C LYS A 53 -19.71 -9.65 -13.64
N GLN A 54 -20.76 -10.14 -12.97
CA GLN A 54 -22.14 -9.82 -13.33
C GLN A 54 -22.48 -8.35 -13.06
N ALA A 55 -21.97 -7.76 -11.97
CA ALA A 55 -22.13 -6.35 -11.64
C ALA A 55 -21.53 -5.46 -12.74
N VAL A 56 -20.28 -5.72 -13.15
CA VAL A 56 -19.62 -5.01 -14.27
C VAL A 56 -20.45 -5.10 -15.55
N ASN A 57 -21.02 -6.27 -15.84
CA ASN A 57 -21.91 -6.46 -16.98
C ASN A 57 -23.19 -5.60 -16.87
N PHE A 58 -23.85 -5.61 -15.73
CA PHE A 58 -25.08 -4.82 -15.51
C PHE A 58 -24.84 -3.31 -15.51
N GLN A 59 -23.69 -2.88 -14.97
CA GLN A 59 -23.24 -1.48 -15.05
C GLN A 59 -23.04 -1.05 -16.51
N ALA A 60 -22.36 -1.87 -17.32
CA ALA A 60 -22.14 -1.59 -18.74
C ALA A 60 -23.45 -1.48 -19.54
N TYR A 61 -24.48 -2.24 -19.16
CA TYR A 61 -25.81 -2.22 -19.80
C TYR A 61 -26.81 -1.27 -19.13
N GLY A 62 -26.42 -0.48 -18.13
CA GLY A 62 -27.29 0.48 -17.45
C GLY A 62 -28.46 -0.15 -16.66
N LYS A 63 -28.31 -1.39 -16.21
CA LYS A 63 -29.37 -2.12 -15.49
C LYS A 63 -29.34 -1.85 -13.98
N GLU A 64 -29.61 -0.61 -13.56
CA GLU A 64 -29.45 -0.15 -12.17
C GLU A 64 -30.15 -1.02 -11.11
N ARG A 65 -31.41 -1.43 -11.34
CA ARG A 65 -32.12 -2.28 -10.37
C ARG A 65 -31.46 -3.64 -10.18
N ALA A 66 -30.95 -4.23 -11.25
CA ALA A 66 -30.24 -5.51 -11.19
C ALA A 66 -28.85 -5.35 -10.58
N LEU A 67 -28.18 -4.24 -10.86
CA LEU A 67 -26.89 -3.87 -10.26
C LEU A 67 -27.02 -3.78 -8.73
N ASN A 68 -27.96 -3.00 -8.21
CA ASN A 68 -28.17 -2.82 -6.76
C ASN A 68 -28.44 -4.16 -6.04
N LEU A 69 -29.20 -5.05 -6.69
CA LEU A 69 -29.48 -6.41 -6.19
C LEU A 69 -28.23 -7.27 -6.11
N ILE A 70 -27.33 -7.18 -7.10
CA ILE A 70 -26.06 -7.90 -7.12
C ILE A 70 -25.10 -7.32 -6.10
N GLU A 71 -24.99 -6.00 -6.00
CA GLU A 71 -24.16 -5.31 -5.01
C GLU A 71 -24.56 -5.69 -3.58
N SER A 72 -25.87 -5.72 -3.28
CA SER A 72 -26.36 -6.20 -1.97
C SER A 72 -25.98 -7.66 -1.68
N LYS A 73 -25.87 -8.51 -2.70
CA LYS A 73 -25.42 -9.90 -2.53
C LYS A 73 -23.91 -9.99 -2.33
N ILE A 74 -23.14 -9.17 -3.04
CA ILE A 74 -21.69 -9.06 -2.87
C ILE A 74 -21.39 -8.63 -1.43
N GLN A 75 -22.05 -7.56 -0.97
CA GLN A 75 -21.87 -7.04 0.39
C GLN A 75 -22.14 -8.09 1.46
N LYS A 76 -23.23 -8.88 1.34
CA LYS A 76 -23.51 -9.97 2.28
C LYS A 76 -22.42 -11.05 2.29
N ILE A 77 -21.90 -11.42 1.11
CA ILE A 77 -20.81 -12.40 1.02
C ILE A 77 -19.52 -11.84 1.62
N GLU A 78 -19.24 -10.55 1.40
CA GLU A 78 -18.11 -9.86 2.02
C GLU A 78 -18.22 -9.86 3.55
N GLU A 79 -19.38 -9.50 4.11
CA GLU A 79 -19.64 -9.55 5.56
C GLU A 79 -19.44 -10.97 6.12
N GLU A 80 -19.92 -12.00 5.41
CA GLU A 80 -19.74 -13.40 5.82
C GLU A 80 -18.29 -13.88 5.75
N ILE A 81 -17.50 -13.39 4.79
CA ILE A 81 -16.06 -13.69 4.67
C ILE A 81 -15.28 -12.94 5.77
N ASP A 82 -15.62 -11.68 6.01
CA ASP A 82 -14.97 -10.81 6.99
C ASP A 82 -15.21 -11.26 8.44
N ALA A 83 -16.33 -11.95 8.69
CA ALA A 83 -16.61 -12.56 9.99
C ALA A 83 -15.73 -13.79 10.28
N VAL A 84 -15.00 -14.33 9.30
CA VAL A 84 -14.13 -15.49 9.51
C VAL A 84 -12.84 -15.07 10.20
N PRO A 85 -12.45 -15.67 11.34
CA PRO A 85 -11.25 -15.25 12.10
C PRO A 85 -9.96 -15.24 11.26
N ILE A 86 -9.72 -16.27 10.45
CA ILE A 86 -8.52 -16.33 9.59
C ILE A 86 -8.48 -15.21 8.54
N VAL A 87 -9.64 -14.68 8.12
CA VAL A 87 -9.72 -13.55 7.19
C VAL A 87 -9.36 -12.25 7.91
N GLN A 88 -9.78 -12.10 9.17
CA GLN A 88 -9.40 -10.95 9.99
C GLN A 88 -7.89 -10.94 10.23
N GLU A 89 -7.29 -12.09 10.55
CA GLU A 89 -5.83 -12.22 10.69
C GLU A 89 -5.10 -11.87 9.39
N PHE A 90 -5.61 -12.31 8.24
CA PHE A 90 -5.04 -11.94 6.95
C PHE A 90 -5.16 -10.45 6.65
N LYS A 91 -6.31 -9.82 6.95
CA LYS A 91 -6.47 -8.36 6.81
C LYS A 91 -5.51 -7.59 7.70
N GLN A 92 -5.31 -8.05 8.94
CA GLN A 92 -4.33 -7.47 9.84
C GLN A 92 -2.91 -7.59 9.26
N SER A 93 -2.54 -8.77 8.78
CA SER A 93 -1.22 -8.99 8.16
C SER A 93 -0.97 -8.08 6.94
N GLN A 94 -2.00 -7.82 6.13
CA GLN A 94 -1.92 -6.86 5.03
C GLN A 94 -1.67 -5.43 5.52
N SER A 95 -2.37 -5.03 6.57
CA SER A 95 -2.18 -3.71 7.18
C SER A 95 -0.75 -3.55 7.71
N ASP A 96 -0.22 -4.59 8.35
CA ASP A 96 1.13 -4.57 8.93
C ASP A 96 2.21 -4.46 7.84
N VAL A 97 2.11 -5.27 6.77
CA VAL A 97 3.00 -5.17 5.61
C VAL A 97 2.89 -3.79 4.95
N ASN A 98 1.69 -3.24 4.78
CA ASN A 98 1.52 -1.90 4.21
C ASN A 98 2.12 -0.81 5.09
N ALA A 99 1.98 -0.91 6.42
CA ALA A 99 2.60 0.01 7.36
C ALA A 99 4.13 -0.02 7.25
N LEU A 100 4.72 -1.21 7.10
CA LEU A 100 6.15 -1.38 6.88
C LEU A 100 6.60 -0.70 5.57
N LEU A 101 5.89 -0.94 4.46
CA LEU A 101 6.18 -0.30 3.18
C LEU A 101 6.08 1.24 3.26
N GLN A 102 5.06 1.76 3.95
CA GLN A 102 4.87 3.19 4.15
C GLN A 102 5.98 3.80 5.01
N MET A 103 6.44 3.09 6.04
CA MET A 103 7.55 3.52 6.89
C MET A 103 8.84 3.65 6.07
N VAL A 104 9.16 2.65 5.24
CA VAL A 104 10.35 2.66 4.37
C VAL A 104 10.25 3.81 3.35
N SER A 105 9.10 3.97 2.70
CA SER A 105 8.88 5.05 1.73
C SER A 105 9.06 6.44 2.38
N THR A 106 8.52 6.62 3.58
CA THR A 106 8.62 7.87 4.35
C THR A 106 10.05 8.13 4.80
N ALA A 107 10.77 7.11 5.25
CA ALA A 107 12.18 7.23 5.63
C ALA A 107 13.06 7.66 4.44
N ILE A 108 12.84 7.08 3.26
CA ILE A 108 13.54 7.46 2.03
C ILE A 108 13.21 8.91 1.65
N ALA A 109 11.92 9.28 1.65
CA ALA A 109 11.47 10.63 1.28
C ALA A 109 12.07 11.71 2.21
N ASN A 110 12.06 11.45 3.52
CA ASN A 110 12.64 12.35 4.52
C ASN A 110 14.15 12.48 4.32
N GLN A 111 14.85 11.37 4.08
CA GLN A 111 16.30 11.40 3.87
C GLN A 111 16.69 12.15 2.59
N VAL A 112 15.94 11.97 1.50
CA VAL A 112 16.14 12.73 0.25
C VAL A 112 15.93 14.22 0.50
N THR A 113 14.86 14.59 1.22
CA THR A 113 14.55 15.98 1.57
C THR A 113 15.67 16.61 2.40
N ASN A 114 16.14 15.92 3.44
CA ASN A 114 17.24 16.37 4.30
C ASN A 114 18.53 16.57 3.50
N ASN A 115 18.88 15.62 2.62
CA ASN A 115 20.07 15.72 1.78
C ASN A 115 19.99 16.91 0.81
N ILE A 116 18.80 17.21 0.27
CA ILE A 116 18.57 18.40 -0.58
C ILE A 116 18.74 19.69 0.24
N ILE A 117 18.19 19.76 1.45
CA ILE A 117 18.34 20.92 2.33
C ILE A 117 19.82 21.17 2.65
N VAL A 118 20.54 20.12 3.08
CA VAL A 118 21.98 20.21 3.41
C VAL A 118 22.81 20.59 2.20
N SER A 119 22.61 19.92 1.06
CA SER A 119 23.41 20.18 -0.16
C SER A 119 23.15 21.56 -0.76
N THR A 120 21.99 22.15 -0.51
CA THR A 120 21.69 23.53 -0.94
C THR A 120 22.16 24.60 0.06
N GLY A 121 22.69 24.21 1.24
CA GLY A 121 23.09 25.13 2.30
C GLY A 121 21.90 25.74 3.05
N GLY A 122 20.78 25.02 3.11
CA GLY A 122 19.57 25.38 3.82
C GLY A 122 19.60 25.03 5.32
N ASP A 123 18.51 25.33 6.01
CA ASP A 123 18.35 25.08 7.44
C ASP A 123 17.47 23.84 7.68
N LEU A 124 18.09 22.77 8.16
CA LEU A 124 17.44 21.50 8.51
C LEU A 124 16.36 21.66 9.59
N LEU A 125 16.55 22.56 10.56
CA LEU A 125 15.59 22.76 11.65
C LEU A 125 14.33 23.48 11.17
N ARG A 126 14.44 24.27 10.09
CA ARG A 126 13.34 25.01 9.48
C ARG A 126 12.73 24.33 8.26
N GLY A 127 13.38 23.30 7.73
CA GLY A 127 12.94 22.62 6.50
C GLY A 127 13.12 23.48 5.23
N GLU A 128 13.95 24.52 5.31
CA GLU A 128 14.11 25.51 4.24
C GLU A 128 15.34 25.17 3.41
N THR A 129 15.19 25.11 2.08
CA THR A 129 16.33 24.96 1.16
C THR A 129 17.17 26.24 1.12
N GLY A 130 18.44 26.16 0.72
CA GLY A 130 19.32 27.33 0.74
C GLY A 130 18.90 28.47 -0.20
N SER A 131 18.11 28.19 -1.24
CA SER A 131 17.49 29.22 -2.07
C SER A 131 16.37 29.96 -1.34
N GLN A 132 15.61 29.29 -0.48
CA GLN A 132 14.64 29.94 0.40
C GLN A 132 15.35 30.78 1.45
N VAL A 133 16.34 30.24 2.19
CA VAL A 133 17.08 30.99 3.21
C VAL A 133 17.68 32.29 2.66
N LYS A 134 18.24 32.24 1.44
CA LYS A 134 18.81 33.41 0.74
C LYS A 134 17.75 34.46 0.35
N ASN A 135 16.53 34.05 0.02
CA ASN A 135 15.45 34.96 -0.34
C ASN A 135 14.65 35.46 0.87
N SER A 136 14.63 34.70 1.97
CA SER A 136 13.95 35.04 3.23
C SER A 136 14.75 36.02 4.09
N THR A 137 16.05 36.20 3.83
CA THR A 137 16.87 37.21 4.49
C THR A 137 16.68 38.54 3.76
N PRO A 138 15.95 39.53 4.32
CA PRO A 138 15.89 40.86 3.72
C PRO A 138 17.31 41.44 3.78
N GLY A 139 17.83 41.91 2.65
CA GLY A 139 19.12 42.58 2.59
C GLY A 139 19.18 43.67 3.67
N ASN A 140 20.20 43.57 4.52
CA ASN A 140 20.60 44.64 5.42
C ASN A 140 21.21 45.75 4.54
N CYS A 141 20.35 46.67 4.09
CA CYS A 141 20.70 48.01 3.62
C CYS A 141 19.96 49.02 4.50
#